data_AF-A0A117Q5W7-F1
#
_entry.id   AF-A0A117Q5W7-F1
#
_cell.length_a   1.000
_cell.length_b   1.000
_cell.length_c   1.000
_cell.angle_alpha   90.00
_cell.angle_beta   90.00
_cell.angle_gamma   90.00
#
_symmetry.space_group_name_H-M   'P 1'
#
loop_
_entity.id
_entity.type
_entity.pdbx_description
1 polymer ?
#
loop_
_entity_poly.entity_id
_entity_poly.type
_entity_poly.pdbx_seq_one_letter_code
_entity_poly.pdbx_strand_id
1 'polypeptide(L)'
;MNRTSSRLAGTAVLLRFALRRDRVLIPVWVAVNTLMVLSMPNTLKTLYGTPAERAGLLHQMATDTSLRAMVGPVFDDSLGALTAWRVGIYAAALAAVTSLLVVVRHTRDEEESGRQEMVSSGMVGRRAPLTAALLTAAVANAALCVLIVAGLAGQGAAGALAFGLGVAGAGMVFATTAAIVAQLTESARLARGLTAAVLGAAFVLRAAGDSASFDGSSPLTWLSPLGWLENLRAFAAERWWVLLLFAAAVAVQAVVAYALAGRRDIGMSFLPTRPGPAAGRLGTAGALAWRLQRGSVLGWSIGFFLAGAVYGGMTDGAARLVGDNAEARKIFQRLGGQSGLTDAFLAAMVGMLGLVAALHVVSCVLRLAGEEASGRAEPVLAAAVGRVRWAAGHLLIAFGGSVLIMLLAGLGFAVGYGRQIGPVLGACLLQVAAVWVIGGIAVLLFGVVPRGATAAWGVAGAVLLIGWIGPALNVPRAVLDLSPFGHLPKLPGGGMQWEPVLVLLGLAVALVGAGLAGLRRRDLAG
;
A
#
# COMPACT_ATOMS: atom_id res chain seq x y z
N MET A 1 -36.73 29.10 -9.44
CA MET A 1 -35.42 28.72 -8.84
C MET A 1 -35.28 27.20 -8.88
N ASN A 2 -34.35 26.68 -9.68
CA ASN A 2 -34.19 25.25 -9.93
C ASN A 2 -33.70 24.49 -8.69
N ARG A 3 -34.51 23.56 -8.16
CA ARG A 3 -34.18 22.67 -7.02
C ARG A 3 -32.89 21.86 -7.20
N THR A 4 -32.35 21.77 -8.40
CA THR A 4 -31.06 21.12 -8.71
C THR A 4 -29.86 22.00 -8.36
N SER A 5 -29.94 23.34 -8.52
CA SER A 5 -28.81 24.21 -8.17
C SER A 5 -28.58 24.29 -6.66
N SER A 6 -29.62 24.08 -5.84
CA SER A 6 -29.48 24.06 -4.38
C SER A 6 -28.79 22.81 -3.85
N ARG A 7 -28.87 21.65 -4.54
CA ARG A 7 -28.27 20.39 -4.07
C ARG A 7 -26.76 20.29 -4.28
N LEU A 8 -26.21 21.07 -5.22
CA LEU A 8 -24.79 21.13 -5.56
C LEU A 8 -24.14 22.47 -5.19
N ALA A 9 -24.89 23.36 -4.52
CA ALA A 9 -24.36 24.63 -4.01
C ALA A 9 -23.11 24.39 -3.15
N GLY A 10 -22.06 25.19 -3.36
CA GLY A 10 -20.80 25.08 -2.63
C GLY A 10 -19.79 24.06 -3.18
N THR A 11 -20.13 23.25 -4.19
CA THR A 11 -19.20 22.22 -4.75
C THR A 11 -17.87 22.81 -5.22
N ALA A 12 -17.88 23.94 -5.93
CA ALA A 12 -16.66 24.57 -6.44
C ALA A 12 -15.74 25.07 -5.31
N VAL A 13 -16.33 25.58 -4.22
CA VAL A 13 -15.58 26.05 -3.05
C VAL A 13 -14.94 24.87 -2.33
N LEU A 14 -15.71 23.78 -2.12
CA LEU A 14 -15.21 22.55 -1.52
C LEU A 14 -14.12 21.89 -2.37
N LEU A 15 -14.27 21.85 -3.69
CA LEU A 15 -13.24 21.34 -4.60
C LEU A 15 -11.95 22.17 -4.50
N ARG A 16 -12.05 23.50 -4.54
CA ARG A 16 -10.88 24.38 -4.39
C ARG A 16 -10.21 24.18 -3.03
N PHE A 17 -11.00 24.02 -1.97
CA PHE A 17 -10.49 23.72 -0.63
C PHE A 17 -9.78 22.36 -0.59
N ALA A 18 -10.37 21.31 -1.14
CA ALA A 18 -9.80 19.97 -1.21
C ALA A 18 -8.45 19.98 -1.95
N LEU A 19 -8.38 20.62 -3.12
CA LEU A 19 -7.14 20.75 -3.90
C LEU A 19 -6.06 21.55 -3.15
N ARG A 20 -6.43 22.61 -2.41
CA ARG A 20 -5.48 23.36 -1.58
C ARG A 20 -4.97 22.53 -0.42
N ARG A 21 -5.85 21.78 0.23
CA ARG A 21 -5.51 20.92 1.37
C ARG A 21 -4.61 19.77 0.95
N ASP A 22 -4.80 19.24 -0.26
CA ASP A 22 -4.02 18.12 -0.78
C ASP A 22 -2.95 18.54 -1.80
N ARG A 23 -2.50 19.82 -1.74
CA ARG A 23 -1.46 20.40 -2.61
C ARG A 23 -0.11 19.70 -2.57
N VAL A 24 0.14 18.88 -1.56
CA VAL A 24 1.35 18.03 -1.47
C VAL A 24 1.00 16.59 -1.81
N LEU A 25 -0.07 16.06 -1.22
CA LEU A 25 -0.46 14.66 -1.37
C LEU A 25 -0.73 14.31 -2.84
N ILE A 26 -1.60 15.07 -3.54
CA ILE A 26 -1.97 14.75 -4.93
C ILE A 26 -0.74 14.85 -5.85
N PRO A 27 0.03 15.95 -5.87
CA PRO A 27 1.20 16.03 -6.74
C PRO A 27 2.26 14.97 -6.46
N VAL A 28 2.51 14.62 -5.19
CA VAL A 28 3.47 13.56 -4.85
C VAL A 28 3.02 12.21 -5.39
N TRP A 29 1.75 11.82 -5.19
CA TRP A 29 1.25 10.54 -5.72
C TRP A 29 1.24 10.51 -7.25
N VAL A 30 0.83 11.61 -7.89
CA VAL A 30 0.87 11.74 -9.34
C VAL A 30 2.31 11.64 -9.84
N ALA A 31 3.25 12.36 -9.23
CA ALA A 31 4.66 12.32 -9.61
C ALA A 31 5.30 10.94 -9.42
N VAL A 32 5.03 10.26 -8.29
CA VAL A 32 5.52 8.89 -8.03
C VAL A 32 4.99 7.92 -9.09
N ASN A 33 3.70 7.98 -9.40
CA ASN A 33 3.08 7.08 -10.38
C ASN A 33 3.58 7.38 -11.80
N THR A 34 3.63 8.66 -12.19
CA THR A 34 4.21 9.10 -13.46
C THR A 34 5.68 8.67 -13.59
N LEU A 35 6.52 8.91 -12.58
CA LEU A 35 7.93 8.53 -12.62
C LEU A 35 8.10 7.01 -12.74
N MET A 36 7.29 6.24 -12.01
CA MET A 36 7.27 4.79 -12.12
C MET A 36 6.96 4.35 -13.55
N VAL A 37 5.95 4.95 -14.21
CA VAL A 37 5.61 4.64 -15.60
C VAL A 37 6.71 5.07 -16.57
N LEU A 38 7.17 6.32 -16.49
CA LEU A 38 8.08 6.92 -17.47
C LEU A 38 9.53 6.44 -17.34
N SER A 39 9.90 5.83 -16.21
CA SER A 39 11.22 5.19 -16.05
C SER A 39 11.34 3.83 -16.76
N MET A 40 10.21 3.18 -17.08
CA MET A 40 10.19 1.83 -17.63
C MET A 40 10.71 1.71 -19.07
N PRO A 41 10.37 2.58 -20.03
CA PRO A 41 10.84 2.43 -21.41
C PRO A 41 12.38 2.35 -21.51
N ASN A 42 13.10 3.22 -20.79
CA ASN A 42 14.57 3.21 -20.77
C ASN A 42 15.12 1.96 -20.06
N THR A 43 14.49 1.55 -18.97
CA THR A 43 14.87 0.33 -18.24
C THR A 43 14.72 -0.90 -19.16
N LEU A 44 13.60 -1.02 -19.85
CA LEU A 44 13.32 -2.10 -20.80
C LEU A 44 14.23 -2.05 -22.02
N LYS A 45 14.54 -0.86 -22.54
CA LYS A 45 15.50 -0.70 -23.64
C LYS A 45 16.92 -1.14 -23.24
N THR A 46 17.30 -0.94 -21.98
CA THR A 46 18.62 -1.36 -21.46
C THR A 46 18.68 -2.87 -21.26
N LEU A 47 17.56 -3.48 -20.81
CA LEU A 47 17.49 -4.91 -20.53
C LEU A 47 17.16 -5.79 -21.76
N TYR A 48 16.37 -5.26 -22.70
CA TYR A 48 15.83 -5.95 -23.88
C TYR A 48 15.88 -5.01 -25.10
N GLY A 49 17.08 -4.57 -25.45
CA GLY A 49 17.31 -3.58 -26.49
C GLY A 49 17.08 -4.12 -27.90
N THR A 50 17.30 -5.42 -28.11
CA THR A 50 17.17 -6.04 -29.44
C THR A 50 15.79 -6.70 -29.64
N PRO A 51 15.28 -6.79 -30.88
CA PRO A 51 14.06 -7.56 -31.17
C PRO A 51 14.16 -9.03 -30.75
N ALA A 52 15.34 -9.64 -30.88
CA ALA A 52 15.57 -11.02 -30.47
C ALA A 52 15.44 -11.23 -28.95
N GLU A 53 15.97 -10.31 -28.14
CA GLU A 53 15.81 -10.33 -26.67
C GLU A 53 14.34 -10.18 -26.26
N ARG A 54 13.59 -9.30 -26.93
CA ARG A 54 12.16 -9.09 -26.67
C ARG A 54 11.31 -10.29 -27.07
N ALA A 55 11.64 -10.95 -28.19
CA ALA A 55 11.03 -12.21 -28.59
C ALA A 55 11.34 -13.36 -27.60
N GLY A 56 12.56 -13.40 -27.06
CA GLY A 56 12.93 -14.34 -26.00
C GLY A 56 12.10 -14.15 -24.71
N LEU A 57 11.88 -12.90 -24.31
CA LEU A 57 10.99 -12.57 -23.18
C LEU A 57 9.57 -13.07 -23.40
N LEU A 58 9.01 -12.85 -24.61
CA LEU A 58 7.68 -13.37 -24.98
C LEU A 58 7.60 -14.89 -24.87
N HIS A 59 8.63 -15.61 -25.34
CA HIS A 59 8.69 -17.07 -25.25
C HIS A 59 8.76 -17.56 -23.79
N GLN A 60 9.54 -16.88 -22.95
CA GLN A 60 9.60 -17.17 -21.50
C GLN A 60 8.23 -16.94 -20.84
N MET A 61 7.55 -15.85 -21.16
CA MET A 61 6.22 -15.57 -20.62
C MET A 61 5.15 -16.55 -21.12
N ALA A 62 5.35 -17.13 -22.32
CA ALA A 62 4.48 -18.17 -22.88
C ALA A 62 4.68 -19.55 -22.22
N THR A 63 5.83 -19.79 -21.57
CA THR A 63 6.18 -21.08 -20.95
C THR A 63 6.08 -21.09 -19.43
N ASP A 64 6.27 -19.95 -18.75
CA ASP A 64 6.19 -19.82 -17.29
C ASP A 64 4.82 -19.30 -16.83
N THR A 65 3.98 -20.20 -16.30
CA THR A 65 2.65 -19.87 -15.78
C THR A 65 2.69 -19.04 -14.50
N SER A 66 3.75 -19.15 -13.69
CA SER A 66 3.88 -18.43 -12.42
C SER A 66 4.22 -16.96 -12.67
N LEU A 67 5.15 -16.68 -13.58
CA LEU A 67 5.46 -15.31 -14.00
C LEU A 67 4.26 -14.63 -14.68
N ARG A 68 3.49 -15.39 -15.47
CA ARG A 68 2.29 -14.88 -16.14
C ARG A 68 1.18 -14.50 -15.16
N ALA A 69 0.92 -15.31 -14.14
CA ALA A 69 -0.09 -14.99 -13.13
C ALA A 69 0.19 -13.64 -12.44
N MET A 70 1.47 -13.28 -12.30
CA MET A 70 1.88 -12.03 -11.64
C MET A 70 1.76 -10.80 -12.53
N VAL A 71 2.30 -10.87 -13.76
CA VAL A 71 2.47 -9.67 -14.63
C VAL A 71 1.43 -9.61 -15.75
N GLY A 72 0.70 -10.70 -15.99
CA GLY A 72 -0.32 -10.79 -17.03
C GLY A 72 0.26 -11.12 -18.42
N PRO A 73 -0.62 -11.22 -19.44
CA PRO A 73 -0.22 -11.54 -20.81
C PRO A 73 0.49 -10.37 -21.50
N VAL A 74 1.49 -10.69 -22.32
CA VAL A 74 2.18 -9.73 -23.20
C VAL A 74 1.53 -9.79 -24.58
N PHE A 75 1.03 -8.66 -25.07
CA PHE A 75 0.28 -8.61 -26.33
C PHE A 75 1.11 -8.18 -27.55
N ASP A 76 2.25 -7.52 -27.34
CA ASP A 76 3.15 -7.03 -28.38
C ASP A 76 4.57 -6.87 -27.81
N ASP A 77 5.59 -6.83 -28.68
CA ASP A 77 6.99 -6.71 -28.30
C ASP A 77 7.48 -5.25 -28.21
N SER A 78 6.67 -4.27 -28.64
CA SER A 78 7.04 -2.86 -28.63
C SER A 78 7.41 -2.36 -27.22
N LEU A 79 8.33 -1.40 -27.12
CA LEU A 79 8.72 -0.85 -25.81
C LEU A 79 7.52 -0.22 -25.07
N GLY A 80 6.57 0.36 -25.81
CA GLY A 80 5.30 0.84 -25.26
C GLY A 80 4.45 -0.28 -24.68
N ALA A 81 4.28 -1.39 -25.40
CA ALA A 81 3.50 -2.53 -24.96
C ALA A 81 4.13 -3.23 -23.75
N LEU A 82 5.44 -3.44 -23.77
CA LEU A 82 6.18 -3.99 -22.63
C LEU A 82 6.14 -3.06 -21.41
N THR A 83 6.09 -1.74 -21.62
CA THR A 83 5.89 -0.77 -20.54
C THR A 83 4.50 -0.93 -19.92
N ALA A 84 3.45 -0.93 -20.76
CA ALA A 84 2.07 -1.10 -20.31
C ALA A 84 1.86 -2.44 -19.58
N TRP A 85 2.43 -3.52 -20.09
CA TRP A 85 2.44 -4.84 -19.46
C TRP A 85 3.14 -4.82 -18.10
N ARG A 86 4.38 -4.32 -18.04
CA ARG A 86 5.21 -4.42 -16.83
C ARG A 86 4.70 -3.58 -15.69
N VAL A 87 4.18 -2.39 -15.99
CA VAL A 87 3.87 -1.36 -14.98
C VAL A 87 2.38 -1.05 -14.85
N GLY A 88 1.55 -1.45 -15.82
CA GLY A 88 0.16 -1.03 -15.92
C GLY A 88 -0.68 -1.36 -14.70
N ILE A 89 -0.61 -2.60 -14.23
CA ILE A 89 -1.38 -3.04 -13.05
C ILE A 89 -0.96 -2.25 -11.80
N TYR A 90 0.35 -2.03 -11.61
CA TYR A 90 0.87 -1.26 -10.49
C TYR A 90 0.45 0.22 -10.59
N ALA A 91 0.48 0.80 -11.79
CA ALA A 91 0.04 2.17 -12.03
C ALA A 91 -1.45 2.34 -11.74
N ALA A 92 -2.29 1.38 -12.17
CA ALA A 92 -3.72 1.34 -11.88
C ALA A 92 -4.01 1.12 -10.39
N ALA A 93 -3.29 0.23 -9.73
CA ALA A 93 -3.43 -0.01 -8.30
C ALA A 93 -3.06 1.23 -7.49
N LEU A 94 -1.98 1.93 -7.84
CA LEU A 94 -1.59 3.20 -7.21
C LEU A 94 -2.61 4.31 -7.48
N ALA A 95 -3.15 4.40 -8.69
CA ALA A 95 -4.23 5.33 -9.03
C ALA A 95 -5.49 5.03 -8.20
N ALA A 96 -5.86 3.76 -8.06
CA ALA A 96 -6.98 3.29 -7.25
C ALA A 96 -6.81 3.61 -5.76
N VAL A 97 -5.63 3.34 -5.20
CA VAL A 97 -5.29 3.69 -3.80
C VAL A 97 -5.33 5.20 -3.59
N THR A 98 -4.80 5.98 -4.52
CA THR A 98 -4.85 7.46 -4.42
C THR A 98 -6.30 7.94 -4.43
N SER A 99 -7.10 7.46 -5.37
CA SER A 99 -8.52 7.78 -5.48
C SER A 99 -9.33 7.41 -4.24
N LEU A 100 -9.18 6.20 -3.71
CA LEU A 100 -9.93 5.79 -2.51
C LEU A 100 -9.52 6.62 -1.29
N LEU A 101 -8.23 6.96 -1.15
CA LEU A 101 -7.75 7.78 -0.04
C LEU A 101 -8.30 9.20 -0.12
N VAL A 102 -8.29 9.81 -1.32
CA VAL A 102 -8.84 11.15 -1.56
C VAL A 102 -10.34 11.17 -1.28
N VAL A 103 -11.10 10.20 -1.80
CA VAL A 103 -12.56 10.17 -1.62
C VAL A 103 -12.93 9.98 -0.15
N VAL A 104 -12.32 9.02 0.56
CA VAL A 104 -12.63 8.80 1.98
C VAL A 104 -12.20 10.00 2.84
N ARG A 105 -11.07 10.63 2.50
CA ARG A 105 -10.55 11.82 3.20
C ARG A 105 -11.47 13.03 3.12
N HIS A 106 -12.14 13.24 1.99
CA HIS A 106 -13.06 14.36 1.79
C HIS A 106 -14.54 13.97 1.98
N THR A 107 -14.80 12.78 2.52
CA THR A 107 -16.15 12.34 2.88
C THR A 107 -16.16 11.85 4.32
N ARG A 108 -15.87 10.57 4.56
CA ARG A 108 -16.07 9.95 5.88
C ARG A 108 -15.11 10.47 6.95
N ASP A 109 -13.90 10.88 6.60
CA ASP A 109 -13.00 11.56 7.56
C ASP A 109 -13.59 12.91 8.02
N GLU A 110 -14.23 13.66 7.13
CA GLU A 110 -14.83 14.96 7.46
C GLU A 110 -16.09 14.78 8.31
N GLU A 111 -16.88 13.73 8.05
CA GLU A 111 -18.02 13.36 8.89
C GLU A 111 -17.58 12.87 10.27
N GLU A 112 -16.60 11.96 10.34
CA GLU A 112 -16.10 11.39 11.61
C GLU A 112 -15.43 12.44 12.50
N SER A 113 -14.87 13.51 11.90
CA SER A 113 -14.27 14.63 12.65
C SER A 113 -15.25 15.75 13.00
N GLY A 114 -16.54 15.62 12.67
CA GLY A 114 -17.57 16.64 12.90
C GLY A 114 -17.45 17.89 12.02
N ARG A 115 -16.38 18.03 11.23
CA ARG A 115 -16.18 19.17 10.33
C ARG A 115 -17.26 19.25 9.26
N GLN A 116 -17.72 18.11 8.77
CA GLN A 116 -18.76 18.05 7.75
C GLN A 116 -20.08 18.64 8.24
N GLU A 117 -20.43 18.51 9.53
CA GLU A 117 -21.64 19.09 10.10
C GLU A 117 -21.59 20.63 10.08
N MET A 118 -20.45 21.20 10.50
CA MET A 118 -20.22 22.66 10.45
C MET A 118 -20.20 23.20 9.01
N VAL A 119 -19.65 22.43 8.06
CA VAL A 119 -19.68 22.82 6.63
C VAL A 119 -21.11 22.75 6.08
N SER A 120 -21.87 21.75 6.50
CA SER A 120 -23.26 21.53 6.07
C SER A 120 -24.26 22.51 6.70
N SER A 121 -23.92 23.20 7.79
CA SER A 121 -24.75 24.30 8.32
C SER A 121 -24.63 25.60 7.50
N GLY A 122 -23.66 25.67 6.58
CA GLY A 122 -23.53 26.77 5.62
C GLY A 122 -24.38 26.57 4.36
N MET A 123 -24.15 27.40 3.33
CA MET A 123 -24.82 27.30 2.02
C MET A 123 -24.25 26.16 1.15
N VAL A 124 -24.18 24.95 1.70
CA VAL A 124 -23.64 23.76 1.05
C VAL A 124 -24.76 22.75 0.79
N GLY A 125 -24.95 22.40 -0.48
CA GLY A 125 -25.96 21.42 -0.86
C GLY A 125 -25.58 20.00 -0.44
N ARG A 126 -26.57 19.15 -0.14
CA ARG A 126 -26.38 17.77 0.34
C ARG A 126 -25.48 16.89 -0.54
N ARG A 127 -25.41 17.14 -1.86
CA ARG A 127 -24.56 16.38 -2.78
C ARG A 127 -23.17 16.99 -2.99
N ALA A 128 -22.96 18.25 -2.59
CA ALA A 128 -21.74 18.98 -2.87
C ALA A 128 -20.46 18.35 -2.28
N PRO A 129 -20.43 17.81 -1.04
CA PRO A 129 -19.24 17.18 -0.48
C PRO A 129 -18.80 15.95 -1.28
N LEU A 130 -19.75 15.06 -1.58
CA LEU A 130 -19.49 13.85 -2.37
C LEU A 130 -19.02 14.21 -3.79
N THR A 131 -19.67 15.18 -4.44
CA THR A 131 -19.26 15.66 -5.76
C THR A 131 -17.86 16.27 -5.72
N ALA A 132 -17.54 17.09 -4.72
CA ALA A 132 -16.22 17.70 -4.58
C ALA A 132 -15.13 16.65 -4.37
N ALA A 133 -15.39 15.61 -3.57
CA ALA A 133 -14.47 14.49 -3.37
C ALA A 133 -14.21 13.71 -4.66
N LEU A 134 -15.26 13.37 -5.42
CA LEU A 134 -15.14 12.68 -6.71
C LEU A 134 -14.44 13.55 -7.77
N LEU A 135 -14.73 14.85 -7.81
CA LEU A 135 -14.04 15.79 -8.70
C LEU A 135 -12.56 15.94 -8.34
N THR A 136 -12.22 15.93 -7.05
CA THR A 136 -10.81 15.97 -6.60
C THR A 136 -10.06 14.73 -7.08
N ALA A 137 -10.66 13.54 -6.96
CA ALA A 137 -10.10 12.31 -7.51
C ALA A 137 -10.01 12.38 -9.06
N ALA A 138 -11.02 12.94 -9.73
CA ALA A 138 -11.00 13.11 -11.18
C ALA A 138 -9.87 14.03 -11.65
N VAL A 139 -9.60 15.14 -10.95
CA VAL A 139 -8.47 16.03 -11.25
C VAL A 139 -7.14 15.30 -11.10
N ALA A 140 -6.96 14.53 -10.02
CA ALA A 140 -5.74 13.75 -9.81
C ALA A 140 -5.51 12.72 -10.93
N ASN A 141 -6.55 11.96 -11.30
CA ASN A 141 -6.46 10.96 -12.37
C ASN A 141 -6.30 11.59 -13.76
N ALA A 142 -6.92 12.75 -14.02
CA ALA A 142 -6.76 13.49 -15.26
C ALA A 142 -5.32 14.02 -15.40
N ALA A 143 -4.74 14.56 -14.33
CA ALA A 143 -3.34 14.99 -14.32
C ALA A 143 -2.39 13.81 -14.59
N LEU A 144 -2.63 12.67 -13.93
CA LEU A 144 -1.88 11.43 -14.17
C LEU A 144 -2.00 10.97 -15.63
N CYS A 145 -3.21 10.95 -16.19
CA CYS A 145 -3.45 10.62 -17.59
C CYS A 145 -2.64 11.53 -18.52
N VAL A 146 -2.75 12.84 -18.37
CA VAL A 146 -2.03 13.81 -19.22
C VAL A 146 -0.52 13.58 -19.17
N LEU A 147 0.04 13.35 -17.99
CA LEU A 147 1.48 13.10 -17.83
C LEU A 147 1.93 11.77 -18.45
N ILE A 148 1.14 10.70 -18.31
CA ILE A 148 1.42 9.41 -18.95
C ILE A 148 1.36 9.56 -20.48
N VAL A 149 0.33 10.21 -21.01
CA VAL A 149 0.17 10.44 -22.44
C VAL A 149 1.34 11.25 -22.99
N ALA A 150 1.66 12.37 -22.35
CA ALA A 150 2.74 13.24 -22.79
C ALA A 150 4.10 12.53 -22.73
N GLY A 151 4.37 11.76 -21.66
CA GLY A 151 5.65 11.08 -21.47
C GLY A 151 5.84 9.84 -22.34
N LEU A 152 4.77 9.17 -22.77
CA LEU A 152 4.85 7.99 -23.63
C LEU A 152 4.44 8.24 -25.10
N ALA A 153 4.06 9.46 -25.48
CA ALA A 153 3.65 9.78 -26.85
C ALA A 153 4.70 9.37 -27.91
N GLY A 154 5.99 9.45 -27.57
CA GLY A 154 7.10 9.01 -28.43
C GLY A 154 7.17 7.49 -28.69
N GLN A 155 6.47 6.68 -27.90
CA GLN A 155 6.32 5.23 -28.12
C GLN A 155 5.07 4.88 -28.94
N GLY A 156 4.22 5.86 -29.25
CA GLY A 156 2.96 5.70 -29.97
C GLY A 156 1.82 6.48 -29.29
N ALA A 157 1.30 7.51 -29.95
CA ALA A 157 0.31 8.41 -29.35
C ALA A 157 -1.02 7.72 -29.00
N ALA A 158 -1.50 6.81 -29.86
CA ALA A 158 -2.73 6.05 -29.62
C ALA A 158 -2.62 5.13 -28.40
N GLY A 159 -1.53 4.36 -28.32
CA GLY A 159 -1.25 3.50 -27.17
C GLY A 159 -1.03 4.28 -25.88
N ALA A 160 -0.33 5.43 -25.94
CA ALA A 160 -0.15 6.30 -24.79
C ALA A 160 -1.49 6.85 -24.27
N LEU A 161 -2.38 7.28 -25.18
CA LEU A 161 -3.73 7.72 -24.85
C LEU A 161 -4.58 6.60 -24.23
N ALA A 162 -4.58 5.41 -24.84
CA ALA A 162 -5.28 4.26 -24.30
C ALA A 162 -4.77 3.91 -22.88
N PHE A 163 -3.45 3.83 -22.69
CA PHE A 163 -2.86 3.50 -21.40
C PHE A 163 -3.19 4.54 -20.32
N GLY A 164 -3.02 5.83 -20.63
CA GLY A 164 -3.35 6.92 -19.71
C GLY A 164 -4.83 6.92 -19.30
N LEU A 165 -5.74 6.75 -20.27
CA LEU A 165 -7.18 6.66 -20.01
C LEU A 165 -7.57 5.42 -19.21
N GLY A 166 -6.94 4.28 -19.48
CA GLY A 166 -7.18 3.05 -18.74
C GLY A 166 -6.75 3.16 -17.27
N VAL A 167 -5.55 3.72 -17.00
CA VAL A 167 -5.06 3.95 -15.64
C VAL A 167 -5.96 4.93 -14.88
N ALA A 168 -6.33 6.06 -15.51
CA ALA A 168 -7.25 7.02 -14.92
C ALA A 168 -8.66 6.44 -14.70
N GLY A 169 -9.14 5.61 -15.64
CA GLY A 169 -10.42 4.90 -15.54
C GLY A 169 -10.45 3.95 -14.36
N ALA A 170 -9.39 3.14 -14.17
CA ALA A 170 -9.25 2.29 -12.99
C ALA A 170 -9.25 3.11 -11.70
N GLY A 171 -8.50 4.22 -11.66
CA GLY A 171 -8.52 5.16 -10.55
C GLY A 171 -9.93 5.67 -10.24
N MET A 172 -10.73 6.02 -11.26
CA MET A 172 -12.09 6.50 -11.07
C MET A 172 -13.08 5.43 -10.62
N VAL A 173 -12.95 4.18 -11.08
CA VAL A 173 -13.77 3.06 -10.60
C VAL A 173 -13.58 2.87 -9.09
N PHE A 174 -12.36 2.94 -8.59
CA PHE A 174 -12.11 2.83 -7.15
C PHE A 174 -12.48 4.11 -6.38
N ALA A 175 -12.48 5.28 -7.01
CA ALA A 175 -13.04 6.50 -6.43
C ALA A 175 -14.55 6.35 -6.17
N THR A 176 -15.31 5.85 -7.15
CA THR A 176 -16.76 5.63 -7.00
C THR A 176 -17.08 4.43 -6.09
N THR A 177 -16.23 3.41 -6.06
CA THR A 177 -16.34 2.32 -5.08
C THR A 177 -16.15 2.85 -3.66
N ALA A 178 -15.12 3.68 -3.42
CA ALA A 178 -14.91 4.34 -2.14
C ALA A 178 -16.11 5.21 -1.73
N ALA A 179 -16.71 5.93 -2.68
CA ALA A 179 -17.89 6.73 -2.45
C ALA A 179 -19.10 5.89 -1.98
N ILE A 180 -19.34 4.72 -2.57
CA ILE A 180 -20.39 3.79 -2.12
C ILE A 180 -20.11 3.33 -0.69
N VAL A 181 -18.91 2.81 -0.45
CA VAL A 181 -18.52 2.24 0.86
C VAL A 181 -18.57 3.32 1.96
N ALA A 182 -18.24 4.57 1.64
CA ALA A 182 -18.35 5.70 2.56
C ALA A 182 -19.80 6.00 2.98
N GLN A 183 -20.81 5.64 2.16
CA GLN A 183 -22.22 5.72 2.57
C GLN A 183 -22.67 4.51 3.39
N LEU A 184 -22.04 3.36 3.19
CA LEU A 184 -22.41 2.12 3.89
C LEU A 184 -21.89 2.08 5.33
N THR A 185 -20.83 2.83 5.66
CA THR A 185 -20.10 2.67 6.94
C THR A 185 -19.95 3.98 7.70
N GLU A 186 -19.85 3.91 9.04
CA GLU A 186 -19.68 5.10 9.89
C GLU A 186 -18.22 5.50 10.10
N SER A 187 -17.30 4.59 9.78
CA SER A 187 -15.88 4.74 10.06
C SER A 187 -15.09 4.91 8.77
N ALA A 188 -14.30 5.98 8.68
CA ALA A 188 -13.40 6.19 7.56
C ALA A 188 -12.35 5.08 7.45
N ARG A 189 -11.95 4.50 8.58
CA ARG A 189 -11.05 3.34 8.61
C ARG A 189 -11.70 2.12 7.94
N LEU A 190 -12.95 1.82 8.29
CA LEU A 190 -13.67 0.69 7.71
C LEU A 190 -13.90 0.92 6.21
N ALA A 191 -14.22 2.16 5.82
CA ALA A 191 -14.36 2.52 4.42
C ALA A 191 -13.09 2.26 3.61
N ARG A 192 -11.93 2.76 4.07
CA ARG A 192 -10.63 2.47 3.42
C ARG A 192 -10.35 0.98 3.35
N GLY A 193 -10.59 0.25 4.45
CA GLY A 193 -10.31 -1.18 4.54
C GLY A 193 -11.17 -2.01 3.57
N LEU A 194 -12.48 -1.74 3.50
CA LEU A 194 -13.38 -2.43 2.58
C LEU A 194 -13.07 -2.09 1.12
N THR A 195 -12.82 -0.82 0.79
CA THR A 195 -12.44 -0.47 -0.59
C THR A 195 -11.09 -1.08 -0.98
N ALA A 196 -10.11 -1.10 -0.07
CA ALA A 196 -8.84 -1.78 -0.30
C ALA A 196 -9.02 -3.30 -0.45
N ALA A 197 -9.94 -3.92 0.28
CA ALA A 197 -10.28 -5.34 0.12
C ALA A 197 -10.91 -5.62 -1.26
N VAL A 198 -11.77 -4.72 -1.76
CA VAL A 198 -12.32 -4.83 -3.13
C VAL A 198 -11.21 -4.68 -4.18
N LEU A 199 -10.25 -3.78 -3.97
CA LEU A 199 -9.06 -3.66 -4.84
C LEU A 199 -8.20 -4.93 -4.82
N GLY A 200 -7.95 -5.48 -3.64
CA GLY A 200 -7.23 -6.74 -3.48
C GLY A 200 -7.95 -7.91 -4.16
N ALA A 201 -9.27 -8.00 -4.01
CA ALA A 201 -10.08 -9.01 -4.69
C ALA A 201 -10.02 -8.85 -6.22
N ALA A 202 -10.09 -7.63 -6.74
CA ALA A 202 -9.91 -7.36 -8.16
C ALA A 202 -8.52 -7.81 -8.67
N PHE A 203 -7.47 -7.57 -7.88
CA PHE A 203 -6.12 -8.03 -8.22
C PHE A 203 -6.03 -9.56 -8.25
N VAL A 204 -6.60 -10.25 -7.26
CA VAL A 204 -6.62 -11.73 -7.20
C VAL A 204 -7.43 -12.33 -8.33
N LEU A 205 -8.60 -11.79 -8.66
CA LEU A 205 -9.44 -12.26 -9.77
C LEU A 205 -8.69 -12.16 -11.11
N ARG A 206 -8.01 -11.04 -11.34
CA ARG A 206 -7.15 -10.83 -12.51
C ARG A 206 -6.01 -11.85 -12.56
N ALA A 207 -5.24 -11.98 -11.48
CA ALA A 207 -4.12 -12.92 -11.41
C ALA A 207 -4.55 -14.38 -11.64
N ALA A 208 -5.69 -14.78 -11.06
CA ALA A 208 -6.29 -16.09 -11.30
C ALA A 208 -6.70 -16.25 -12.77
N GLY A 209 -7.28 -15.21 -13.38
CA GLY A 209 -7.67 -15.24 -14.79
C GLY A 209 -6.49 -15.41 -15.74
N ASP A 210 -5.39 -14.68 -15.51
CA ASP A 210 -4.20 -14.74 -16.37
C ASP A 210 -3.41 -16.04 -16.20
N SER A 211 -3.57 -16.70 -15.05
CA SER A 211 -3.04 -18.05 -14.85
C SER A 211 -3.80 -19.09 -15.69
N ALA A 212 -5.09 -18.83 -15.98
CA ALA A 212 -5.98 -19.77 -16.67
C ALA A 212 -5.94 -19.63 -18.19
N SER A 213 -5.82 -18.41 -18.73
CA SER A 213 -5.73 -18.19 -20.18
C SER A 213 -4.66 -17.18 -20.59
N PHE A 214 -4.06 -17.41 -21.75
CA PHE A 214 -2.92 -16.61 -22.26
C PHE A 214 -3.35 -15.37 -23.05
N ASP A 215 -4.58 -15.33 -23.55
CA ASP A 215 -5.08 -14.31 -24.49
C ASP A 215 -5.88 -13.18 -23.81
N GLY A 216 -6.05 -13.25 -22.49
CA GLY A 216 -6.89 -12.34 -21.70
C GLY A 216 -8.39 -12.61 -21.81
N SER A 217 -8.80 -13.77 -22.36
CA SER A 217 -10.22 -14.14 -22.50
C SER A 217 -10.90 -14.60 -21.20
N SER A 218 -10.12 -14.88 -20.16
CA SER A 218 -10.64 -15.47 -18.92
C SER A 218 -11.75 -14.61 -18.30
N PRO A 219 -12.93 -15.18 -17.98
CA PRO A 219 -14.00 -14.46 -17.31
C PRO A 219 -13.55 -13.79 -16.00
N LEU A 220 -12.57 -14.39 -15.31
CA LEU A 220 -12.01 -13.84 -14.07
C LEU A 220 -11.23 -12.55 -14.30
N THR A 221 -10.46 -12.46 -15.39
CA THR A 221 -9.78 -11.21 -15.82
C THR A 221 -10.82 -10.13 -16.17
N TRP A 222 -11.92 -10.51 -16.83
CA TRP A 222 -13.01 -9.58 -17.19
C TRP A 222 -13.89 -9.13 -16.02
N LEU A 223 -13.92 -9.85 -14.91
CA LEU A 223 -14.59 -9.40 -13.68
C LEU A 223 -13.76 -8.34 -12.94
N SER A 224 -12.47 -8.22 -13.24
CA SER A 224 -11.57 -7.28 -12.60
C SER A 224 -11.46 -5.96 -13.38
N PRO A 225 -11.71 -4.79 -12.75
CA PRO A 225 -11.39 -3.50 -13.35
C PRO A 225 -9.90 -3.34 -13.69
N LEU A 226 -9.01 -4.10 -13.04
CA LEU A 226 -7.59 -4.12 -13.38
C LEU A 226 -7.34 -4.96 -14.65
N GLY A 227 -8.09 -6.04 -14.86
CA GLY A 227 -8.01 -6.84 -16.08
C GLY A 227 -8.59 -6.15 -17.31
N TRP A 228 -9.49 -5.16 -17.13
CA TRP A 228 -9.91 -4.27 -18.22
C TRP A 228 -8.76 -3.42 -18.75
N LEU A 229 -7.84 -2.95 -17.89
CA LEU A 229 -6.67 -2.20 -18.34
C LEU A 229 -5.76 -3.06 -19.23
N GLU A 230 -5.56 -4.33 -18.86
CA GLU A 230 -4.78 -5.28 -19.68
C GLU A 230 -5.48 -5.53 -21.02
N ASN A 231 -6.79 -5.79 -20.98
CA ASN A 231 -7.60 -6.03 -22.17
C ASN A 231 -7.81 -4.80 -23.04
N LEU A 232 -7.47 -3.59 -22.58
CA LEU A 232 -7.41 -2.41 -23.43
C LEU A 232 -6.27 -2.51 -24.46
N ARG A 233 -5.23 -3.31 -24.19
CA ARG A 233 -4.11 -3.64 -25.10
C ARG A 233 -3.41 -2.39 -25.65
N ALA A 234 -3.03 -1.47 -24.75
CA ALA A 234 -2.30 -0.27 -25.12
C ALA A 234 -0.97 -0.59 -25.81
N PHE A 235 -0.66 0.13 -26.92
CA PHE A 235 0.53 -0.06 -27.77
C PHE A 235 0.58 -1.39 -28.52
N ALA A 236 -0.56 -2.06 -28.66
CA ALA A 236 -0.73 -3.27 -29.44
C ALA A 236 -1.91 -3.07 -30.40
N ALA A 237 -3.01 -3.78 -30.19
CA ALA A 237 -4.27 -3.56 -30.88
C ALA A 237 -5.30 -3.00 -29.89
N GLU A 238 -5.34 -1.68 -29.74
CA GLU A 238 -6.15 -1.02 -28.72
C GLU A 238 -7.64 -1.36 -28.85
N ARG A 239 -8.22 -1.87 -27.76
CA ARG A 239 -9.65 -2.19 -27.68
C ARG A 239 -10.41 -1.03 -27.03
N TRP A 240 -10.57 0.07 -27.76
CA TRP A 240 -11.19 1.31 -27.27
C TRP A 240 -12.56 1.12 -26.60
N TRP A 241 -13.34 0.12 -27.04
CA TRP A 241 -14.63 -0.20 -26.42
C TRP A 241 -14.51 -0.61 -24.94
N VAL A 242 -13.35 -1.08 -24.47
CA VAL A 242 -13.11 -1.42 -23.06
C VAL A 242 -13.19 -0.18 -22.17
N LEU A 243 -12.91 1.02 -22.70
CA LEU A 243 -13.14 2.28 -21.97
C LEU A 243 -14.61 2.49 -21.62
N LEU A 244 -15.55 1.92 -22.39
CA LEU A 244 -16.97 1.96 -22.07
C LEU A 244 -17.27 1.16 -20.80
N LEU A 245 -16.53 0.10 -20.48
CA LEU A 245 -16.68 -0.65 -19.22
C LEU A 245 -16.29 0.21 -18.02
N PHE A 246 -15.17 0.93 -18.11
CA PHE A 246 -14.77 1.89 -17.08
C PHE A 246 -15.83 2.99 -16.91
N ALA A 247 -16.27 3.59 -18.01
CA ALA A 247 -17.27 4.66 -17.98
C ALA A 247 -18.62 4.16 -17.41
N ALA A 248 -19.09 2.98 -17.82
CA ALA A 248 -20.31 2.38 -17.32
C ALA A 248 -20.21 2.04 -15.83
N ALA A 249 -19.11 1.44 -15.39
CA ALA A 249 -18.89 1.13 -13.98
C ALA A 249 -18.88 2.40 -13.12
N VAL A 250 -18.15 3.44 -13.54
CA VAL A 250 -18.12 4.74 -12.85
C VAL A 250 -19.52 5.36 -12.79
N ALA A 251 -20.26 5.36 -13.90
CA ALA A 251 -21.61 5.93 -13.95
C ALA A 251 -22.58 5.19 -13.03
N VAL A 252 -22.64 3.86 -13.11
CA VAL A 252 -23.50 3.02 -12.27
C VAL A 252 -23.14 3.19 -10.79
N GLN A 253 -21.86 3.12 -10.44
CA GLN A 253 -21.42 3.27 -9.06
C GLN A 253 -21.68 4.68 -8.52
N ALA A 254 -21.49 5.72 -9.34
CA ALA A 254 -21.83 7.09 -8.96
C ALA A 254 -23.33 7.24 -8.69
N VAL A 255 -24.19 6.69 -9.54
CA VAL A 255 -25.66 6.69 -9.33
C VAL A 255 -26.00 6.03 -8.00
N VAL A 256 -25.43 4.86 -7.71
CA VAL A 256 -25.61 4.16 -6.42
C VAL A 256 -25.13 5.04 -5.26
N ALA A 257 -23.93 5.62 -5.34
CA ALA A 257 -23.39 6.47 -4.29
C ALA A 257 -24.28 7.71 -4.01
N TYR A 258 -24.75 8.40 -5.05
CA TYR A 258 -25.65 9.55 -4.91
C TYR A 258 -27.05 9.17 -4.43
N ALA A 259 -27.56 7.98 -4.79
CA ALA A 259 -28.82 7.48 -4.29
C ALA A 259 -28.74 7.16 -2.79
N LEU A 260 -27.65 6.52 -2.35
CA LEU A 260 -27.38 6.25 -0.94
C LEU A 260 -27.18 7.55 -0.15
N ALA A 261 -26.35 8.48 -0.63
CA ALA A 261 -26.10 9.78 0.02
C ALA A 261 -27.37 10.65 0.10
N GLY A 262 -28.30 10.48 -0.84
CA GLY A 262 -29.59 11.19 -0.83
C GLY A 262 -30.59 10.66 0.20
N ARG A 263 -30.42 9.40 0.65
CA ARG A 263 -31.30 8.74 1.64
C ARG A 263 -30.71 8.71 3.05
N ARG A 264 -29.39 8.88 3.18
CA ARG A 264 -28.64 8.81 4.46
C ARG A 264 -28.40 10.20 5.04
N ASP A 265 -28.77 10.40 6.29
CA ASP A 265 -28.47 11.64 7.00
C ASP A 265 -27.01 11.69 7.47
N ILE A 266 -26.51 12.90 7.75
CA ILE A 266 -25.11 13.11 8.15
C ILE A 266 -24.83 12.32 9.44
N GLY A 267 -23.66 11.70 9.53
CA GLY A 267 -23.26 10.88 10.68
C GLY A 267 -23.79 9.44 10.62
N MET A 268 -24.95 9.20 10.02
CA MET A 268 -25.58 7.86 9.91
C MET A 268 -24.86 6.93 8.92
N SER A 269 -25.24 5.66 8.88
CA SER A 269 -24.82 4.67 7.87
C SER A 269 -25.91 3.65 7.56
N PHE A 270 -25.77 2.92 6.45
CA PHE A 270 -26.66 1.80 6.12
C PHE A 270 -26.27 0.48 6.78
N LEU A 271 -25.02 0.35 7.26
CA LEU A 271 -24.55 -0.76 8.08
C LEU A 271 -24.29 -0.23 9.49
N PRO A 272 -25.35 -0.07 10.31
CA PRO A 272 -25.24 0.58 11.60
C PRO A 272 -24.28 -0.16 12.51
N THR A 273 -23.51 0.60 13.28
CA THR A 273 -22.68 0.04 14.34
C THR A 273 -23.59 -0.58 15.39
N ARG A 274 -23.51 -1.90 15.60
CA ARG A 274 -24.31 -2.58 16.64
C ARG A 274 -24.00 -1.95 18.00
N PRO A 275 -25.01 -1.51 18.78
CA PRO A 275 -24.77 -1.11 20.16
C PRO A 275 -24.12 -2.30 20.87
N GLY A 276 -22.95 -2.05 21.47
CA GLY A 276 -22.26 -3.08 22.23
C GLY A 276 -23.14 -3.59 23.38
N PRO A 277 -22.78 -4.70 24.02
CA PRO A 277 -23.46 -5.15 25.23
C PRO A 277 -23.48 -4.03 26.29
N ALA A 278 -24.57 -3.94 27.06
CA ALA A 278 -24.76 -2.91 28.09
C ALA A 278 -23.60 -2.86 29.10
N ALA A 279 -23.02 -4.03 29.40
CA ALA A 279 -21.74 -4.16 30.08
C ALA A 279 -20.63 -4.53 29.09
N GLY A 280 -19.65 -3.66 28.93
CA GLY A 280 -18.47 -3.93 28.12
C GLY A 280 -17.59 -5.02 28.74
N ARG A 281 -17.08 -5.93 27.90
CA ARG A 281 -16.13 -7.00 28.32
C ARG A 281 -14.65 -6.55 28.33
N LEU A 282 -14.38 -5.29 28.01
CA LEU A 282 -13.02 -4.74 27.92
C LEU A 282 -12.57 -4.22 29.30
N GLY A 283 -11.92 -5.07 30.09
CA GLY A 283 -11.45 -4.73 31.43
C GLY A 283 -10.08 -4.05 31.50
N THR A 284 -9.35 -3.92 30.39
CA THR A 284 -7.99 -3.35 30.39
C THR A 284 -7.72 -2.46 29.17
N ALA A 285 -6.81 -1.51 29.32
CA ALA A 285 -6.31 -0.68 28.22
C ALA A 285 -5.68 -1.51 27.09
N GLY A 286 -5.04 -2.64 27.43
CA GLY A 286 -4.51 -3.59 26.44
C GLY A 286 -5.60 -4.28 25.63
N ALA A 287 -6.71 -4.68 26.27
CA ALA A 287 -7.85 -5.27 25.56
C ALA A 287 -8.50 -4.26 24.60
N LEU A 288 -8.61 -3.00 25.01
CA LEU A 288 -9.06 -1.91 24.14
C LEU A 288 -8.10 -1.72 22.95
N ALA A 289 -6.80 -1.63 23.21
CA ALA A 289 -5.79 -1.51 22.18
C ALA A 289 -5.87 -2.66 21.16
N TRP A 290 -6.07 -3.90 21.62
CA TRP A 290 -6.23 -5.07 20.75
C TRP A 290 -7.47 -4.94 19.89
N ARG A 291 -8.62 -4.57 20.47
CA ARG A 291 -9.85 -4.37 19.70
C ARG A 291 -9.68 -3.30 18.61
N LEU A 292 -8.93 -2.24 18.90
CA LEU A 292 -8.67 -1.15 17.96
C LEU A 292 -7.71 -1.54 16.83
N GLN A 293 -6.77 -2.45 17.08
CA GLN A 293 -5.69 -2.80 16.14
C GLN A 293 -5.86 -4.15 15.45
N ARG A 294 -6.69 -5.07 15.98
CA ARG A 294 -6.84 -6.45 15.48
C ARG A 294 -7.08 -6.55 13.98
N GLY A 295 -7.90 -5.66 13.41
CA GLY A 295 -8.20 -5.67 11.98
C GLY A 295 -6.96 -5.34 11.14
N SER A 296 -6.12 -4.41 11.62
CA SER A 296 -4.86 -4.08 10.95
C SER A 296 -3.85 -5.22 11.09
N VAL A 297 -3.71 -5.80 12.29
CA VAL A 297 -2.82 -6.95 12.52
C VAL A 297 -3.22 -8.13 11.64
N LEU A 298 -4.51 -8.46 11.55
CA LEU A 298 -5.01 -9.51 10.66
C LEU A 298 -4.74 -9.22 9.19
N GLY A 299 -4.98 -7.99 8.73
CA GLY A 299 -4.68 -7.59 7.35
C GLY A 299 -3.20 -7.75 6.99
N TRP A 300 -2.31 -7.25 7.85
CA TRP A 300 -0.86 -7.41 7.66
C TRP A 300 -0.43 -8.88 7.74
N SER A 301 -1.01 -9.66 8.67
CA SER A 301 -0.75 -11.09 8.83
C SER A 301 -1.07 -11.89 7.57
N ILE A 302 -2.26 -11.65 6.99
CA ILE A 302 -2.67 -12.29 5.74
C ILE A 302 -1.74 -11.85 4.60
N GLY A 303 -1.46 -10.56 4.49
CA GLY A 303 -0.57 -10.03 3.45
C GLY A 303 0.84 -10.63 3.49
N PHE A 304 1.44 -10.73 4.68
CA PHE A 304 2.77 -11.30 4.87
C PHE A 304 2.80 -12.81 4.62
N PHE A 305 1.78 -13.55 5.06
CA PHE A 305 1.66 -14.97 4.76
C PHE A 305 1.56 -15.23 3.26
N LEU A 306 0.68 -14.51 2.56
CA LEU A 306 0.50 -14.64 1.12
C LEU A 306 1.76 -14.21 0.35
N ALA A 307 2.40 -13.11 0.74
CA ALA A 307 3.66 -12.67 0.13
C ALA A 307 4.76 -13.73 0.30
N GLY A 308 4.90 -14.30 1.50
CA GLY A 308 5.81 -15.41 1.75
C GLY A 308 5.50 -16.63 0.88
N ALA A 309 4.22 -17.01 0.73
CA ALA A 309 3.82 -18.14 -0.11
C ALA A 309 4.14 -17.91 -1.59
N VAL A 310 3.85 -16.72 -2.10
CA VAL A 310 4.16 -16.35 -3.49
C VAL A 310 5.67 -16.33 -3.70
N TYR A 311 6.44 -15.62 -2.87
CA TYR A 311 7.89 -15.56 -3.01
C TYR A 311 8.56 -16.94 -2.81
N GLY A 312 8.04 -17.75 -1.89
CA GLY A 312 8.47 -19.12 -1.69
C GLY A 312 8.31 -19.95 -2.98
N GLY A 313 7.14 -19.90 -3.61
CA GLY A 313 6.88 -20.60 -4.88
C GLY A 313 7.75 -20.12 -6.04
N MET A 314 8.23 -18.88 -6.01
CA MET A 314 9.12 -18.32 -7.03
C MET A 314 10.58 -18.73 -6.89
N THR A 315 10.97 -19.27 -5.73
CA THR A 315 12.39 -19.44 -5.37
C THR A 315 13.16 -20.27 -6.40
N ASP A 316 12.60 -21.40 -6.85
CA ASP A 316 13.26 -22.28 -7.82
C ASP A 316 13.30 -21.64 -9.23
N GLY A 317 12.23 -20.95 -9.64
CA GLY A 317 12.16 -20.26 -10.94
C GLY A 317 13.14 -19.08 -11.02
N ALA A 318 13.22 -18.27 -9.96
CA ALA A 318 14.13 -17.15 -9.88
C ALA A 318 15.60 -17.59 -9.85
N ALA A 319 15.93 -18.65 -9.11
CA ALA A 319 17.29 -19.19 -9.06
C ALA A 319 17.78 -19.70 -10.43
N ARG A 320 16.88 -20.31 -11.22
CA ARG A 320 17.17 -20.72 -12.61
C ARG A 320 17.41 -19.50 -13.50
N LEU A 321 16.52 -18.52 -13.45
CA LEU A 321 16.60 -17.31 -14.28
C LEU A 321 17.89 -16.50 -14.05
N VAL A 322 18.33 -16.39 -12.79
CA VAL A 322 19.57 -15.67 -12.44
C VAL A 322 20.82 -16.52 -12.74
N GLY A 323 20.71 -17.85 -12.72
CA GLY A 323 21.78 -18.76 -13.14
C GLY A 323 22.26 -18.49 -14.57
N ASP A 324 21.33 -18.11 -15.44
CA ASP A 324 21.56 -17.89 -16.87
C ASP A 324 22.00 -16.45 -17.21
N ASN A 325 21.88 -15.50 -16.27
CA ASN A 325 22.27 -14.09 -16.49
C ASN A 325 23.48 -13.68 -15.61
N ALA A 326 24.64 -13.51 -16.25
CA ALA A 326 25.91 -13.19 -15.60
C ALA A 326 25.92 -11.85 -14.83
N GLU A 327 25.10 -10.87 -15.23
CA GLU A 327 25.03 -9.56 -14.57
C GLU A 327 24.12 -9.60 -13.34
N ALA A 328 22.98 -10.28 -13.46
CA ALA A 328 22.09 -10.56 -12.33
C ALA A 328 22.82 -11.35 -11.24
N ARG A 329 23.64 -12.34 -11.63
CA ARG A 329 24.48 -13.13 -10.70
C ARG A 329 25.43 -12.26 -9.87
N LYS A 330 26.06 -11.25 -10.47
CA LYS A 330 26.95 -10.30 -9.75
C LYS A 330 26.20 -9.42 -8.76
N ILE A 331 24.99 -8.96 -9.10
CA ILE A 331 24.16 -8.16 -8.20
C ILE A 331 23.70 -9.00 -7.01
N PHE A 332 23.25 -10.24 -7.23
CA PHE A 332 22.83 -11.15 -6.16
C PHE A 332 23.99 -11.63 -5.27
N GLN A 333 25.18 -11.84 -5.82
CA GLN A 333 26.38 -12.14 -5.03
C GLN A 333 26.76 -10.96 -4.12
N ARG A 334 26.64 -9.72 -4.60
CA ARG A 334 26.89 -8.51 -3.78
C ARG A 334 25.87 -8.29 -2.67
N LEU A 335 24.65 -8.80 -2.83
CA LEU A 335 23.61 -8.79 -1.79
C LEU A 335 23.82 -9.85 -0.69
N GLY A 336 24.89 -10.65 -0.78
CA GLY A 336 25.38 -11.47 0.33
C GLY A 336 25.21 -12.98 0.20
N GLY A 337 24.96 -13.51 -1.00
CA GLY A 337 24.87 -14.96 -1.22
C GLY A 337 26.22 -15.61 -1.50
N GLN A 338 26.85 -16.21 -0.49
CA GLN A 338 28.03 -17.07 -0.68
C GLN A 338 27.66 -18.54 -0.94
N SER A 339 26.45 -18.98 -0.53
CA SER A 339 26.02 -20.38 -0.52
C SER A 339 25.13 -20.80 -1.71
N GLY A 340 24.75 -19.89 -2.60
CA GLY A 340 23.95 -20.19 -3.78
C GLY A 340 22.98 -19.08 -4.17
N LEU A 341 22.50 -19.13 -5.42
CA LEU A 341 21.54 -18.18 -5.97
C LEU A 341 20.18 -18.21 -5.24
N THR A 342 19.77 -19.41 -4.82
CA THR A 342 18.55 -19.66 -4.06
C THR A 342 18.57 -18.95 -2.70
N ASP A 343 19.65 -19.13 -1.93
CA ASP A 343 19.78 -18.51 -0.60
C ASP A 343 19.90 -16.99 -0.70
N ALA A 344 20.56 -16.48 -1.75
CA ALA A 344 20.64 -15.05 -2.03
C ALA A 344 19.25 -14.45 -2.33
N PHE A 345 18.44 -15.15 -3.14
CA PHE A 345 17.07 -14.76 -3.45
C PHE A 345 16.20 -14.75 -2.19
N LEU A 346 16.26 -15.82 -1.38
CA LEU A 346 15.53 -15.91 -0.12
C LEU A 346 15.94 -14.79 0.84
N ALA A 347 17.24 -14.56 1.02
CA ALA A 347 17.74 -13.48 1.88
C ALA A 347 17.25 -12.10 1.42
N ALA A 348 17.23 -11.84 0.10
CA ALA A 348 16.74 -10.59 -0.46
C ALA A 348 15.23 -10.41 -0.23
N MET A 349 14.42 -11.44 -0.48
CA MET A 349 12.96 -11.36 -0.28
C MET A 349 12.58 -11.27 1.20
N VAL A 350 13.29 -11.97 2.07
CA VAL A 350 13.10 -11.86 3.53
C VAL A 350 13.49 -10.46 4.01
N GLY A 351 14.62 -9.92 3.53
CA GLY A 351 15.03 -8.54 3.82
C GLY A 351 13.99 -7.52 3.36
N MET A 352 13.38 -7.73 2.20
CA MET A 352 12.28 -6.89 1.70
C MET A 352 11.10 -6.88 2.66
N LEU A 353 10.63 -8.06 3.06
CA LEU A 353 9.52 -8.18 3.99
C LEU A 353 9.86 -7.54 5.34
N GLY A 354 11.12 -7.64 5.79
CA GLY A 354 11.63 -6.91 6.94
C GLY A 354 11.47 -5.39 6.81
N LEU A 355 11.91 -4.81 5.69
CA LEU A 355 11.75 -3.37 5.41
C LEU A 355 10.27 -2.96 5.40
N VAL A 356 9.40 -3.77 4.78
CA VAL A 356 7.96 -3.52 4.75
C VAL A 356 7.33 -3.66 6.16
N ALA A 357 7.82 -4.57 7.00
CA ALA A 357 7.35 -4.75 8.38
C ALA A 357 7.67 -3.53 9.26
N ALA A 358 8.67 -2.72 8.91
CA ALA A 358 8.91 -1.44 9.56
C ALA A 358 7.72 -0.47 9.40
N LEU A 359 6.99 -0.54 8.28
CA LEU A 359 5.78 0.27 8.07
C LEU A 359 4.64 -0.15 9.00
N HIS A 360 4.52 -1.46 9.27
CA HIS A 360 3.55 -2.01 10.21
C HIS A 360 3.78 -1.47 11.63
N VAL A 361 5.00 -1.62 12.16
CA VAL A 361 5.30 -1.19 13.54
C VAL A 361 5.10 0.31 13.72
N VAL A 362 5.51 1.14 12.74
CA VAL A 362 5.28 2.59 12.76
C VAL A 362 3.79 2.93 12.75
N SER A 363 3.01 2.27 11.89
CA SER A 363 1.55 2.45 11.83
C SER A 363 0.87 2.14 13.17
N CYS A 364 1.29 1.05 13.82
CA CYS A 364 0.77 0.62 15.11
C CYS A 364 1.17 1.55 16.26
N VAL A 365 2.42 2.03 16.29
CA VAL A 365 2.90 2.98 17.31
C VAL A 365 2.20 4.33 17.17
N LEU A 366 2.09 4.87 15.95
CA LEU A 366 1.41 6.14 15.69
C LEU A 366 -0.09 6.10 15.95
N ARG A 367 -0.66 4.92 16.21
CA ARG A 367 -2.03 4.82 16.74
C ARG A 367 -2.17 5.57 18.06
N LEU A 368 -1.13 5.57 18.92
CA LEU A 368 -1.13 6.32 20.18
C LEU A 368 -1.30 7.83 19.92
N ALA A 369 -0.52 8.38 18.98
CA ALA A 369 -0.64 9.78 18.57
C ALA A 369 -2.04 10.10 18.02
N GLY A 370 -2.62 9.16 17.26
CA GLY A 370 -3.97 9.31 16.71
C GLY A 370 -5.10 9.20 17.73
N GLU A 371 -4.91 8.49 18.85
CA GLU A 371 -5.89 8.47 19.96
C GLU A 371 -5.77 9.73 20.83
N GLU A 372 -4.56 10.25 21.01
CA GLU A 372 -4.27 11.48 21.75
C GLU A 372 -4.81 12.70 20.99
N ALA A 373 -4.43 12.88 19.72
CA ALA A 373 -4.83 14.03 18.90
C ALA A 373 -6.34 14.09 18.61
N SER A 374 -7.08 13.01 18.84
CA SER A 374 -8.54 12.96 18.66
C SER A 374 -9.31 13.09 19.98
N GLY A 375 -8.64 13.38 21.10
CA GLY A 375 -9.26 13.47 22.43
C GLY A 375 -9.77 12.13 22.99
N ARG A 376 -9.50 11.00 22.33
CA ARG A 376 -10.00 9.67 22.76
C ARG A 376 -9.15 9.07 23.88
N ALA A 377 -7.91 9.53 24.04
CA ALA A 377 -7.03 9.13 25.13
C ALA A 377 -7.48 9.70 26.49
N GLU A 378 -8.07 10.91 26.51
CA GLU A 378 -8.41 11.61 27.75
C GLU A 378 -9.44 10.86 28.62
N PRO A 379 -10.59 10.36 28.10
CA PRO A 379 -11.53 9.61 28.93
C PRO A 379 -10.93 8.33 29.52
N VAL A 380 -9.98 7.70 28.81
CA VAL A 380 -9.32 6.47 29.28
C VAL A 380 -8.30 6.79 30.37
N LEU A 381 -7.55 7.89 30.22
CA LEU A 381 -6.53 8.32 31.18
C LEU A 381 -7.10 9.07 32.39
N ALA A 382 -8.36 9.52 32.32
CA ALA A 382 -9.12 10.01 33.47
C ALA A 382 -9.55 8.88 34.41
N ALA A 383 -9.62 7.63 33.94
CA ALA A 383 -9.82 6.46 34.78
C ALA A 383 -8.52 6.05 35.50
N ALA A 384 -8.56 5.00 36.33
CA ALA A 384 -7.40 4.48 37.05
C ALA A 384 -6.37 3.73 36.15
N VAL A 385 -6.01 4.31 35.00
CA VAL A 385 -5.04 3.76 34.03
C VAL A 385 -3.90 4.75 33.83
N GLY A 386 -2.69 4.38 34.28
CA GLY A 386 -1.50 5.20 34.04
C GLY A 386 -1.09 5.25 32.56
N ARG A 387 -0.48 6.37 32.14
CA ARG A 387 -0.04 6.63 30.75
C ARG A 387 0.86 5.54 30.16
N VAL A 388 1.80 5.04 30.96
CA VAL A 388 2.72 3.97 30.53
C VAL A 388 1.97 2.65 30.33
N ARG A 389 0.99 2.33 31.20
CA ARG A 389 0.17 1.11 31.07
C ARG A 389 -0.73 1.17 29.83
N TRP A 390 -1.28 2.34 29.55
CA TRP A 390 -2.03 2.59 28.31
C TRP A 390 -1.15 2.41 27.08
N ALA A 391 0.01 3.07 27.04
CA ALA A 391 0.96 2.95 25.94
C ALA A 391 1.45 1.51 25.74
N ALA A 392 1.83 0.82 26.82
CA ALA A 392 2.29 -0.57 26.79
C ALA A 392 1.28 -1.51 26.12
N GLY A 393 -0.04 -1.28 26.31
CA GLY A 393 -1.08 -2.04 25.64
C GLY A 393 -1.04 -1.91 24.11
N HIS A 394 -0.75 -0.72 23.58
CA HIS A 394 -0.58 -0.51 22.15
C HIS A 394 0.78 -1.01 21.64
N LEU A 395 1.85 -0.80 22.43
CA LEU A 395 3.20 -1.22 22.05
C LEU A 395 3.32 -2.74 22.00
N LEU A 396 2.69 -3.48 22.91
CA LEU A 396 2.65 -4.94 22.86
C LEU A 396 2.09 -5.45 21.52
N ILE A 397 1.10 -4.76 20.97
CA ILE A 397 0.50 -5.11 19.67
C ILE A 397 1.42 -4.71 18.53
N ALA A 398 2.09 -3.56 18.61
CA ALA A 398 3.02 -3.11 17.58
C ALA A 398 4.24 -4.05 17.47
N PHE A 399 4.91 -4.32 18.59
CA PHE A 399 6.12 -5.15 18.63
C PHE A 399 5.77 -6.64 18.49
N GLY A 400 4.75 -7.13 19.22
CA GLY A 400 4.27 -8.51 19.08
C GLY A 400 3.64 -8.80 17.72
N GLY A 401 2.92 -7.83 17.14
CA GLY A 401 2.39 -7.90 15.79
C GLY A 401 3.49 -8.02 14.74
N SER A 402 4.60 -7.27 14.89
CA SER A 402 5.75 -7.40 13.99
C SER A 402 6.40 -8.79 14.01
N VAL A 403 6.47 -9.43 15.19
CA VAL A 403 6.93 -10.83 15.32
C VAL A 403 5.97 -11.76 14.60
N LEU A 404 4.66 -11.61 14.84
CA LEU A 404 3.63 -12.44 14.24
C LEU A 404 3.65 -12.39 12.71
N ILE A 405 3.72 -11.19 12.12
CA ILE A 405 3.70 -11.05 10.66
C ILE A 405 4.98 -11.62 10.02
N MET A 406 6.15 -11.46 10.66
CA MET A 406 7.39 -12.05 10.15
C MET A 406 7.40 -13.57 10.29
N LEU A 407 6.84 -14.10 11.38
CA LEU A 407 6.62 -15.53 11.53
C LEU A 407 5.71 -16.08 10.43
N LEU A 408 4.60 -15.39 10.16
CA LEU A 408 3.66 -15.77 9.10
C LEU A 408 4.28 -15.65 7.70
N ALA A 409 5.15 -14.67 7.46
CA ALA A 409 5.93 -14.62 6.22
C ALA A 409 6.83 -15.85 6.08
N GLY A 410 7.55 -16.24 7.14
CA GLY A 410 8.37 -17.45 7.14
C GLY A 410 7.56 -18.72 6.91
N LEU A 411 6.37 -18.83 7.52
CA LEU A 411 5.43 -19.94 7.26
C LEU A 411 4.88 -19.90 5.83
N GLY A 412 4.63 -18.72 5.27
CA GLY A 412 4.29 -18.53 3.86
C GLY A 412 5.40 -19.08 2.97
N PHE A 413 6.65 -18.69 3.20
CA PHE A 413 7.80 -19.25 2.47
C PHE A 413 7.88 -20.77 2.61
N ALA A 414 7.61 -21.31 3.80
CA ALA A 414 7.58 -22.76 4.02
C ALA A 414 6.53 -23.45 3.14
N VAL A 415 5.34 -22.87 3.01
CA VAL A 415 4.26 -23.37 2.14
C VAL A 415 4.64 -23.25 0.66
N GLY A 416 5.23 -22.12 0.25
CA GLY A 416 5.57 -21.86 -1.15
C GLY A 416 6.80 -22.62 -1.65
N TYR A 417 7.86 -22.67 -0.84
CA TYR A 417 9.15 -23.27 -1.21
C TYR A 417 9.28 -24.74 -0.79
N GLY A 418 8.63 -25.14 0.31
CA GLY A 418 8.64 -26.53 0.82
C GLY A 418 10.00 -27.04 1.31
N ARG A 419 11.05 -26.21 1.32
CA ARG A 419 12.43 -26.57 1.71
C ARG A 419 13.01 -25.51 2.65
N GLN A 420 14.07 -25.86 3.37
CA GLN A 420 14.81 -24.96 4.27
C GLN A 420 13.91 -24.19 5.27
N ILE A 421 12.84 -24.83 5.77
CA ILE A 421 11.82 -24.17 6.62
C ILE A 421 12.46 -23.50 7.84
N GLY A 422 13.33 -24.22 8.56
CA GLY A 422 14.04 -23.70 9.74
C GLY A 422 14.91 -22.47 9.42
N PRO A 423 15.88 -22.57 8.49
CA PRO A 423 16.71 -21.44 8.10
C PRO A 423 15.93 -20.21 7.62
N VAL A 424 14.89 -20.39 6.79
CA VAL A 424 14.08 -19.27 6.27
C VAL A 424 13.25 -18.63 7.37
N LEU A 425 12.64 -19.43 8.26
CA LEU A 425 11.89 -18.91 9.39
C LEU A 425 12.81 -18.15 10.37
N GLY A 426 14.01 -18.66 10.61
CA GLY A 426 15.06 -17.95 11.36
C GLY A 426 15.45 -16.63 10.71
N ALA A 427 15.64 -16.62 9.38
CA ALA A 427 15.94 -15.40 8.62
C ALA A 427 14.81 -14.36 8.72
N CYS A 428 13.54 -14.78 8.69
CA CYS A 428 12.39 -13.90 8.88
C CYS A 428 12.35 -13.30 10.29
N LEU A 429 12.53 -14.12 11.32
CA LEU A 429 12.52 -13.64 12.71
C LEU A 429 13.71 -12.72 13.02
N LEU A 430 14.85 -12.92 12.37
CA LEU A 430 16.02 -12.04 12.50
C LEU A 430 15.70 -10.58 12.12
N GLN A 431 14.85 -10.37 11.11
CA GLN A 431 14.45 -9.03 10.67
C GLN A 431 13.74 -8.21 11.77
N VAL A 432 13.12 -8.89 12.74
CA VAL A 432 12.38 -8.25 13.84
C VAL A 432 13.27 -7.30 14.64
N ALA A 433 14.55 -7.63 14.83
CA ALA A 433 15.47 -6.76 15.58
C ALA A 433 15.61 -5.37 14.93
N ALA A 434 15.75 -5.30 13.60
CA ALA A 434 15.80 -4.03 12.88
C ALA A 434 14.44 -3.32 12.86
N VAL A 435 13.33 -4.07 12.71
CA VAL A 435 11.97 -3.52 12.79
C VAL A 435 11.73 -2.85 14.15
N TRP A 436 12.21 -3.46 15.23
CA TRP A 436 12.06 -2.92 16.58
C TRP A 436 12.85 -1.64 16.81
N VAL A 437 14.00 -1.46 16.17
CA VAL A 437 14.72 -0.17 16.20
C VAL A 437 13.86 0.94 15.59
N ILE A 438 13.25 0.70 14.43
CA ILE A 438 12.36 1.68 13.78
C ILE A 438 11.11 1.96 14.63
N GLY A 439 10.53 0.91 15.22
CA GLY A 439 9.45 1.03 16.19
C GLY A 439 9.87 1.87 17.40
N GLY A 440 11.07 1.64 17.94
CA GLY A 440 11.65 2.40 19.04
C GLY A 440 11.83 3.88 18.72
N ILE A 441 12.30 4.22 17.51
CA ILE A 441 12.38 5.62 17.05
C ILE A 441 10.99 6.25 17.01
N ALA A 442 9.98 5.53 16.51
CA ALA A 442 8.60 6.03 16.50
C ALA A 442 8.07 6.27 17.93
N VAL A 443 8.38 5.37 18.87
CA VAL A 443 8.01 5.52 20.29
C VAL A 443 8.73 6.71 20.92
N LEU A 444 10.02 6.90 20.63
CA LEU A 444 10.80 8.04 21.10
C LEU A 444 10.20 9.36 20.60
N LEU A 445 9.96 9.46 19.29
CA LEU A 445 9.38 10.66 18.67
C LEU A 445 8.00 10.97 19.27
N PHE A 446 7.13 9.97 19.39
CA PHE A 446 5.82 10.14 20.03
C PHE A 446 5.92 10.54 21.51
N GLY A 447 6.86 9.93 22.23
CA GLY A 447 7.03 10.12 23.66
C GLY A 447 7.63 11.48 24.04
N VAL A 448 8.54 12.02 23.22
CA VAL A 448 9.29 13.25 23.51
C VAL A 448 8.73 14.45 22.73
N VAL A 449 8.37 14.26 21.46
CA VAL A 449 7.92 15.33 20.55
C VAL A 449 6.61 14.91 19.87
N PRO A 450 5.46 14.92 20.58
CA PRO A 450 4.20 14.38 20.06
C PRO A 450 3.76 15.00 18.73
N ARG A 451 4.00 16.31 18.53
CA ARG A 451 3.74 17.01 17.26
C ARG A 451 4.61 16.52 16.09
N GLY A 452 5.79 15.96 16.39
CA GLY A 452 6.73 15.40 15.44
C GLY A 452 6.61 13.88 15.25
N ALA A 453 5.66 13.21 15.92
CA ALA A 453 5.53 11.75 15.86
C ALA A 453 5.41 11.23 14.41
N THR A 454 4.72 11.97 13.54
CA THR A 454 4.56 11.62 12.12
C THR A 454 5.87 11.58 11.33
N ALA A 455 6.95 12.20 11.82
CA ALA A 455 8.29 12.11 11.23
C ALA A 455 8.83 10.66 11.21
N ALA A 456 8.27 9.76 12.03
CA ALA A 456 8.59 8.33 11.99
C ALA A 456 8.32 7.70 10.60
N TRP A 457 7.35 8.22 9.83
CA TRP A 457 7.15 7.80 8.44
C TRP A 457 8.31 8.18 7.53
N GLY A 458 8.91 9.35 7.76
CA GLY A 458 10.11 9.79 7.05
C GLY A 458 11.29 8.87 7.34
N VAL A 459 11.47 8.45 8.60
CA VAL A 459 12.51 7.48 9.00
C VAL A 459 12.28 6.12 8.33
N ALA A 460 11.07 5.57 8.43
CA ALA A 460 10.76 4.27 7.82
C ALA A 460 10.89 4.31 6.29
N GLY A 461 10.44 5.40 5.64
CA GLY A 461 10.61 5.63 4.22
C GLY A 461 12.09 5.73 3.82
N ALA A 462 12.90 6.49 4.56
CA ALA A 462 14.33 6.61 4.32
C ALA A 462 15.03 5.25 4.44
N VAL A 463 14.74 4.47 5.48
CA VAL A 463 15.33 3.13 5.67
C VAL A 463 14.91 2.17 4.56
N LEU A 464 13.66 2.22 4.10
CA LEU A 464 13.19 1.43 2.97
C LEU A 464 13.92 1.81 1.67
N LEU A 465 14.09 3.11 1.40
CA LEU A 465 14.82 3.59 0.22
C LEU A 465 16.30 3.22 0.29
N ILE A 466 16.96 3.42 1.44
CA ILE A 466 18.37 3.07 1.65
C ILE A 466 18.55 1.56 1.50
N GLY A 467 17.68 0.74 2.09
CA GLY A 467 17.79 -0.71 2.05
C GLY A 467 17.53 -1.32 0.66
N TRP A 468 16.59 -0.76 -0.11
CA TRP A 468 16.20 -1.30 -1.41
C TRP A 468 16.98 -0.69 -2.58
N ILE A 469 17.14 0.63 -2.59
CA ILE A 469 17.71 1.39 -3.71
C ILE A 469 19.20 1.69 -3.47
N GLY A 470 19.62 1.88 -2.22
CA GLY A 470 20.99 2.24 -1.87
C GLY A 470 22.06 1.30 -2.48
N PRO A 471 21.93 -0.03 -2.34
CA PRO A 471 22.86 -0.97 -2.96
C PRO A 471 22.89 -0.87 -4.49
N ALA A 472 21.74 -0.64 -5.14
CA ALA A 472 21.65 -0.52 -6.58
C ALA A 472 22.33 0.75 -7.13
N LEU A 473 22.31 1.84 -6.35
CA LEU A 473 22.94 3.11 -6.69
C LEU A 473 24.41 3.23 -6.24
N ASN A 474 24.99 2.19 -5.64
CA ASN A 474 26.34 2.18 -5.06
C ASN A 474 26.59 3.38 -4.11
N VAL A 475 25.61 3.70 -3.25
CA VAL A 475 25.70 4.80 -2.29
C VAL A 475 26.80 4.53 -1.26
N PRO A 476 27.50 5.56 -0.72
CA PRO A 476 28.56 5.36 0.27
C PRO A 476 28.12 4.51 1.47
N ARG A 477 29.01 3.66 1.96
CA ARG A 477 28.74 2.74 3.08
C ARG A 477 28.19 3.44 4.32
N ALA A 478 28.71 4.63 4.64
CA ALA A 478 28.21 5.43 5.74
C ALA A 478 26.70 5.71 5.68
N VAL A 479 26.12 5.81 4.48
CA VAL A 479 24.67 6.00 4.29
C VAL A 479 23.93 4.67 4.43
N LEU A 480 24.49 3.57 3.91
CA LEU A 480 23.91 2.24 4.04
C LEU A 480 23.88 1.78 5.51
N ASP A 481 24.90 2.13 6.28
CA ASP A 481 25.06 1.79 7.70
C ASP A 481 24.08 2.57 8.61
N LEU A 482 23.40 3.60 8.10
CA LEU A 482 22.27 4.23 8.81
C LEU A 482 21.06 3.31 8.92
N SER A 483 20.93 2.34 7.99
CA SER A 483 19.83 1.38 8.02
C SER A 483 20.11 0.28 9.05
N PRO A 484 19.24 0.04 10.04
CA PRO A 484 19.42 -1.07 10.98
C PRO A 484 19.40 -2.44 10.27
N PHE A 485 18.77 -2.53 9.09
CA PHE A 485 18.74 -3.74 8.27
C PHE A 485 20.09 -4.06 7.61
N GLY A 486 20.98 -3.07 7.49
CA GLY A 486 22.33 -3.26 6.96
C GLY A 486 23.21 -4.12 7.88
N HIS A 487 22.97 -4.03 9.19
CA HIS A 487 23.76 -4.70 10.24
C HIS A 487 23.32 -6.14 10.52
N LEU A 488 22.19 -6.59 9.98
CA LEU A 488 21.69 -7.95 10.21
C LEU A 488 22.47 -8.99 9.39
N PRO A 489 22.77 -10.17 9.96
CA PRO A 489 23.29 -11.31 9.22
C PRO A 489 22.41 -11.66 8.01
N LYS A 490 23.04 -12.00 6.89
CA LYS A 490 22.35 -12.39 5.65
C LYS A 490 21.99 -13.87 5.68
N LEU A 491 20.95 -14.25 6.41
CA LEU A 491 20.39 -15.61 6.40
C LEU A 491 19.37 -15.81 5.27
N PRO A 492 19.19 -17.04 4.72
CA PRO A 492 19.82 -18.30 5.14
C PRO A 492 21.25 -18.53 4.61
N GLY A 493 21.77 -17.68 3.72
CA GLY A 493 23.03 -17.95 3.00
C GLY A 493 24.34 -17.54 3.68
N GLY A 494 24.29 -17.00 4.90
CA GLY A 494 25.43 -16.53 5.68
C GLY A 494 25.48 -17.16 7.08
N GLY A 495 26.57 -16.94 7.81
CA GLY A 495 26.70 -17.39 9.20
C GLY A 495 25.90 -16.49 10.16
N MET A 496 25.31 -17.09 11.20
CA MET A 496 24.64 -16.33 12.26
C MET A 496 25.67 -15.56 13.10
N GLN A 497 25.46 -14.24 13.25
CA GLN A 497 26.24 -13.39 14.14
C GLN A 497 25.30 -12.74 15.15
N TRP A 498 25.46 -13.10 16.43
CA TRP A 498 24.56 -12.64 17.49
C TRP A 498 24.85 -11.21 17.95
N GLU A 499 26.10 -10.76 17.87
CA GLU A 499 26.51 -9.45 18.36
C GLU A 499 25.73 -8.28 17.72
N PRO A 500 25.64 -8.14 16.38
CA PRO A 500 24.85 -7.06 15.78
C PRO A 500 23.38 -7.11 16.17
N VAL A 501 22.82 -8.32 16.30
CA VAL A 501 21.41 -8.53 16.66
C VAL A 501 21.14 -8.05 18.08
N LEU A 502 22.00 -8.41 19.03
CA LEU A 502 21.89 -7.99 20.42
C LEU A 502 22.06 -6.47 20.57
N VAL A 503 22.96 -5.86 19.79
CA VAL A 503 23.14 -4.40 19.76
C VAL A 503 21.86 -3.71 19.28
N LEU A 504 21.24 -4.17 18.18
CA LEU A 504 19.99 -3.60 17.68
C LEU A 504 18.83 -3.78 18.68
N LEU A 505 18.73 -4.93 19.34
CA LEU A 505 17.73 -5.16 20.38
C LEU A 505 17.96 -4.23 21.59
N GLY A 506 19.20 -4.07 22.04
CA GLY A 506 19.57 -3.14 23.11
C GLY A 506 19.22 -1.69 22.75
N LEU A 507 19.51 -1.26 21.52
CA LEU A 507 19.13 0.05 21.00
C LEU A 507 17.60 0.23 20.98
N ALA A 508 16.85 -0.76 20.51
CA ALA A 508 15.39 -0.71 20.51
C ALA A 508 14.83 -0.55 21.93
N VAL A 509 15.35 -1.29 22.91
CA VAL A 509 14.96 -1.18 24.33
C VAL A 509 15.26 0.23 24.86
N ALA A 510 16.44 0.77 24.57
CA ALA A 510 16.82 2.12 25.00
C ALA A 510 15.88 3.20 24.41
N LEU A 511 15.57 3.12 23.11
CA LEU A 511 14.68 4.05 22.42
C LEU A 511 13.24 3.99 22.97
N VAL A 512 12.70 2.78 23.16
CA VAL A 512 11.36 2.58 23.76
C VAL A 512 11.33 3.09 25.19
N GLY A 513 12.35 2.77 26.00
CA GLY A 513 12.47 3.23 27.38
C GLY A 513 12.50 4.76 27.49
N ALA A 514 13.30 5.42 26.65
CA ALA A 514 13.37 6.88 26.59
C ALA A 514 12.04 7.51 26.12
N GLY A 515 11.37 6.92 25.12
CA GLY A 515 10.06 7.39 24.68
C GLY A 515 8.97 7.24 25.75
N LEU A 516 8.94 6.12 26.48
CA LEU A 516 8.01 5.92 27.59
C LEU A 516 8.31 6.84 28.78
N ALA A 517 9.58 7.11 29.07
CA ALA A 517 9.98 8.09 30.07
C ALA A 517 9.56 9.52 29.68
N GLY A 518 9.67 9.88 28.41
CA GLY A 518 9.14 11.12 27.84
C GLY A 518 7.63 11.23 28.02
N LEU A 519 6.88 10.19 27.62
CA LEU A 519 5.42 10.12 27.74
C LEU A 519 4.94 10.27 29.19
N ARG A 520 5.69 9.71 30.15
CA ARG A 520 5.36 9.81 31.58
C ARG A 520 5.49 11.25 32.10
N ARG A 521 6.41 12.03 31.56
CA ARG A 521 6.74 13.38 32.06
C ARG A 521 6.01 14.50 31.33
N ARG A 522 5.72 14.35 30.03
CA ARG A 522 5.06 15.39 29.22
C ARG A 522 3.56 15.46 29.51
N ASP A 523 2.92 16.58 29.21
CA ASP A 523 1.46 16.69 29.16
C ASP A 523 0.88 15.99 27.93
N LEU A 524 -0.42 15.67 28.00
CA LEU A 524 -1.15 15.17 26.83
C LEU A 524 -1.39 16.35 25.88
N ALA A 525 -1.24 16.09 24.59
CA ALA A 525 -1.55 17.03 23.53
C ALA A 525 -3.07 16.99 23.29
N GLY A 526 -3.79 17.90 23.94
CA GLY A 526 -5.23 18.14 23.82
C GLY A 526 -5.53 19.57 24.21
#